data_AF-A0A2W7AQG0-F1
#
_entry.id   AF-A0A2W7AQG0-F1
#
_cell.length_a   1.000
_cell.length_b   1.000
_cell.length_c   1.000
_cell.angle_alpha   90.00
_cell.angle_beta   90.00
_cell.angle_gamma   90.00
#
_symmetry.space_group_name_H-M   'P 1'
#
loop_
_entity.id
_entity.type
_entity.pdbx_description
1 polymer ?
#
loop_
_entity_poly.entity_id
_entity_poly.type
_entity_poly.pdbx_seq_one_letter_code
_entity_poly.pdbx_strand_id
1 'polypeptide(L)'
;MTNKMTQAIAAGLTGISLMVASAGCSPTPPTATQPPTVAPQANATPQPNSTQPPTVTPQPSSTPQSNAIQTFSCTGRKSNGWEYDAKFLDGRFTQITWTRSGQPTYVSPLTFDRNNEQGQPIYRGAFQSATAISLVDLGKGNVRPGSQVSVGTEEWGWARGTCAIAK
;
A
#
# COMPACT_ATOMS: atom_id res chain seq x y z
N MET A 1 10.80 39.73 -29.39
CA MET A 1 11.45 40.18 -28.14
C MET A 1 11.90 38.92 -27.41
N THR A 2 13.20 38.71 -27.25
CA THR A 2 13.75 37.41 -26.84
C THR A 2 14.75 37.62 -25.71
N ASN A 3 14.32 37.37 -24.47
CA ASN A 3 15.20 37.49 -23.31
C ASN A 3 16.02 36.21 -23.14
N LYS A 4 17.32 36.30 -23.46
CA LYS A 4 18.33 35.37 -22.97
C LYS A 4 18.77 35.83 -21.58
N MET A 5 18.66 34.96 -20.57
CA MET A 5 19.37 35.16 -19.30
C MET A 5 20.44 34.08 -19.17
N THR A 6 21.69 34.49 -19.36
CA THR A 6 22.88 33.70 -19.07
C THR A 6 23.41 34.13 -17.70
N GLN A 7 23.59 33.18 -16.78
CA GLN A 7 24.50 33.35 -15.64
C GLN A 7 25.28 32.05 -15.40
N ALA A 8 26.61 32.12 -15.57
CA ALA A 8 27.55 31.38 -14.74
C ALA A 8 27.64 32.13 -13.37
N ILE A 9 28.37 31.76 -12.32
CA ILE A 9 29.63 31.01 -12.10
C ILE A 9 29.43 30.38 -10.68
N ALA A 10 30.00 29.25 -10.25
CA ALA A 10 31.41 29.10 -9.87
C ALA A 10 31.73 27.66 -9.42
N ALA A 11 33.02 27.32 -9.42
CA ALA A 11 33.54 26.01 -9.09
C ALA A 11 34.04 25.91 -7.64
N GLY A 12 34.15 24.66 -7.16
CA GLY A 12 35.15 24.28 -6.17
C GLY A 12 34.68 24.16 -4.72
N LEU A 13 34.45 22.93 -4.28
CA LEU A 13 34.92 22.47 -2.97
C LEU A 13 35.63 21.12 -3.15
N THR A 14 36.84 21.06 -2.62
CA THR A 14 37.74 19.90 -2.66
C THR A 14 37.24 18.77 -1.78
N GLY A 15 37.53 17.53 -2.17
CA GLY A 15 36.99 16.33 -1.51
C GLY A 15 37.61 16.00 -0.15
N ILE A 16 36.97 15.05 0.53
CA ILE A 16 37.51 14.35 1.71
C ILE A 16 37.30 12.85 1.48
N SER A 17 38.28 12.06 1.92
CA SER A 17 38.55 10.69 1.46
C SER A 17 37.49 9.64 1.80
N LEU A 18 37.32 8.66 0.90
CA LEU A 18 36.89 7.31 1.26
C LEU A 18 37.93 6.69 2.21
N MET A 19 37.47 6.02 3.26
CA MET A 19 38.20 4.92 3.88
C MET A 19 37.34 3.66 3.83
N VAL A 20 37.78 2.69 3.02
CA VAL A 20 37.21 1.34 3.00
C VAL A 20 38.00 0.50 4.00
N ALA A 21 37.30 -0.04 5.00
CA ALA A 21 37.86 -1.03 5.92
C ALA A 21 37.04 -2.32 5.80
N SER A 22 37.55 -3.27 5.01
CA SER A 22 36.99 -4.61 4.87
C SER A 22 37.82 -5.59 5.69
N ALA A 23 37.23 -6.19 6.72
CA ALA A 23 37.77 -7.35 7.40
C ALA A 23 36.60 -8.28 7.78
N GLY A 24 36.64 -9.53 7.33
CA GLY A 24 35.70 -10.56 7.74
C GLY A 24 36.46 -11.73 8.38
N CYS A 25 35.87 -12.33 9.41
CA CYS A 25 36.02 -13.74 9.77
C CYS A 25 34.99 -14.08 10.87
N SER A 26 34.49 -15.32 10.85
CA SER A 26 33.41 -15.82 11.73
C SER A 26 33.99 -16.62 12.94
N PRO A 27 33.24 -17.49 13.63
CA PRO A 27 32.49 -17.17 14.85
C PRO A 27 32.96 -17.93 16.11
N THR A 28 32.53 -17.51 17.31
CA THR A 28 32.78 -18.25 18.57
C THR A 28 31.60 -18.18 19.55
N PRO A 29 30.98 -19.32 19.92
CA PRO A 29 30.15 -19.49 21.11
C PRO A 29 30.77 -20.53 22.10
N PRO A 30 30.21 -20.79 23.30
CA PRO A 30 29.38 -19.96 24.19
C PRO A 30 29.95 -19.91 25.64
N THR A 31 29.40 -19.09 26.54
CA THR A 31 29.43 -19.32 28.01
C THR A 31 28.24 -18.59 28.66
N ALA A 32 27.63 -19.19 29.69
CA ALA A 32 26.39 -18.71 30.31
C ALA A 32 26.52 -18.39 31.81
N THR A 33 26.06 -17.18 32.20
CA THR A 33 25.81 -16.65 33.56
C THR A 33 25.06 -15.31 33.40
N GLN A 34 24.15 -14.84 34.27
CA GLN A 34 23.25 -15.45 35.27
C GLN A 34 22.05 -14.48 35.45
N PRO A 35 20.88 -14.87 35.99
CA PRO A 35 19.72 -13.99 36.08
C PRO A 35 19.81 -12.99 37.25
N PRO A 36 19.24 -11.77 37.13
CA PRO A 36 19.19 -10.80 38.23
C PRO A 36 18.13 -11.16 39.29
N THR A 37 18.50 -10.91 40.55
CA THR A 37 17.76 -11.25 41.78
C THR A 37 16.50 -10.40 42.01
N VAL A 38 15.50 -11.00 42.67
CA VAL A 38 14.23 -10.37 43.09
C VAL A 38 14.45 -9.35 44.22
N ALA A 39 13.76 -8.20 44.14
CA ALA A 39 13.59 -7.25 45.26
C ALA A 39 12.12 -7.25 45.75
N PRO A 40 11.85 -7.16 47.07
CA PRO A 40 10.51 -7.34 47.63
C PRO A 40 9.58 -6.10 47.54
N GLN A 41 8.27 -6.35 47.65
CA GLN A 41 7.19 -5.36 47.56
C GLN A 41 7.06 -4.46 48.79
N ALA A 42 6.48 -3.26 48.59
CA ALA A 42 5.76 -2.50 49.61
C ALA A 42 4.23 -2.58 49.34
N ASN A 43 3.42 -2.52 50.39
CA ASN A 43 1.97 -2.76 50.35
C ASN A 43 1.18 -1.68 51.14
N ALA A 44 -0.14 -1.60 50.90
CA ALA A 44 -1.16 -0.71 51.47
C ALA A 44 -1.12 0.75 50.95
N THR A 45 -2.24 1.48 50.82
CA THR A 45 -3.60 1.32 51.38
C THR A 45 -4.75 1.50 50.36
N PRO A 46 -5.98 1.01 50.65
CA PRO A 46 -7.17 1.19 49.80
C PRO A 46 -7.97 2.48 50.10
N GLN A 47 -8.66 3.02 49.10
CA GLN A 47 -9.69 4.07 49.24
C GLN A 47 -10.80 3.88 48.15
N PRO A 48 -11.98 4.53 48.23
CA PRO A 48 -13.23 3.78 48.31
C PRO A 48 -14.01 3.72 46.99
N ASN A 49 -14.90 2.74 46.94
CA ASN A 49 -15.91 2.58 45.89
C ASN A 49 -16.91 3.74 45.90
N SER A 50 -17.08 4.43 44.76
CA SER A 50 -18.19 5.35 44.51
C SER A 50 -18.78 5.14 43.12
N THR A 51 -20.00 4.62 43.12
CA THR A 51 -20.90 4.34 42.01
C THR A 51 -21.09 5.51 41.04
N GLN A 52 -20.83 5.30 39.74
CA GLN A 52 -21.79 5.66 38.68
C GLN A 52 -21.47 4.90 37.37
N PRO A 53 -22.43 4.20 36.73
CA PRO A 53 -22.23 3.69 35.38
C PRO A 53 -22.26 4.84 34.36
N PRO A 54 -21.38 4.85 33.34
CA PRO A 54 -21.59 5.71 32.19
C PRO A 54 -22.87 5.25 31.48
N THR A 55 -23.79 6.19 31.25
CA THR A 55 -25.02 5.95 30.50
C THR A 55 -24.68 5.35 29.14
N VAL A 56 -25.06 4.09 28.94
CA VAL A 56 -25.08 3.49 27.60
C VAL A 56 -26.21 4.13 26.79
N THR A 57 -25.91 5.28 26.19
CA THR A 57 -26.64 5.72 24.99
C THR A 57 -26.65 4.54 24.04
N PRO A 58 -27.81 4.14 23.46
CA PRO A 58 -27.83 3.11 22.44
C PRO A 58 -27.07 3.63 21.22
N GLN A 59 -25.77 3.30 21.16
CA GLN A 59 -25.00 3.43 19.94
C GLN A 59 -25.78 2.63 18.89
N PRO A 60 -26.23 3.26 17.78
CA PRO A 60 -26.98 2.53 16.77
C PRO A 60 -26.13 1.35 16.36
N SER A 61 -26.67 0.16 16.58
CA SER A 61 -25.98 -1.09 16.26
C SER A 61 -25.44 -0.95 14.86
N SER A 62 -24.11 -1.03 14.73
CA SER A 62 -23.50 -1.25 13.42
C SER A 62 -23.96 -2.63 12.99
N THR A 63 -25.14 -2.68 12.36
CA THR A 63 -25.73 -3.87 11.77
C THR A 63 -24.59 -4.54 11.02
N PRO A 64 -24.30 -5.83 11.27
CA PRO A 64 -23.30 -6.52 10.46
C PRO A 64 -23.78 -6.37 9.02
N GLN A 65 -23.08 -5.52 8.26
CA GLN A 65 -23.48 -5.19 6.91
C GLN A 65 -23.40 -6.51 6.17
N SER A 66 -24.58 -7.03 5.81
CA SER A 66 -24.71 -8.37 5.24
C SER A 66 -23.62 -8.58 4.19
N ASN A 67 -23.00 -9.77 4.19
CA ASN A 67 -21.99 -10.18 3.21
C ASN A 67 -22.60 -10.37 1.81
N ALA A 68 -23.35 -9.38 1.34
CA ALA A 68 -23.54 -9.13 -0.07
C ALA A 68 -22.13 -8.95 -0.66
N ILE A 69 -21.77 -9.83 -1.60
CA ILE A 69 -20.51 -9.78 -2.33
C ILE A 69 -20.54 -8.49 -3.17
N GLN A 70 -20.01 -7.39 -2.63
CA GLN A 70 -20.03 -6.11 -3.32
C GLN A 70 -18.98 -6.11 -4.43
N THR A 71 -19.47 -6.01 -5.66
CA THR A 71 -18.64 -5.88 -6.85
C THR A 71 -18.33 -4.40 -7.09
N PHE A 72 -17.05 -4.08 -7.25
CA PHE A 72 -16.61 -2.75 -7.66
C PHE A 72 -15.85 -2.78 -8.99
N SER A 73 -15.92 -1.66 -9.69
CA SER A 73 -15.29 -1.39 -10.97
C SER A 73 -14.42 -0.16 -10.77
N CYS A 74 -13.11 -0.28 -10.92
CA CYS A 74 -12.16 0.79 -10.68
C CYS A 74 -11.53 1.20 -12.01
N THR A 75 -12.01 2.30 -12.57
CA THR A 75 -11.66 2.74 -13.93
C THR A 75 -10.61 3.85 -13.91
N GLY A 76 -9.75 3.86 -14.93
CA GLY A 76 -8.71 4.86 -15.10
C GLY A 76 -8.12 4.85 -16.51
N ARG A 77 -7.21 5.79 -16.80
CA ARG A 77 -6.62 5.97 -18.14
C ARG A 77 -5.12 6.21 -18.08
N LYS A 78 -4.38 5.52 -18.94
CA LYS A 78 -2.94 5.66 -19.15
C LYS A 78 -2.64 6.81 -20.12
N SER A 79 -1.45 7.40 -19.99
CA SER A 79 -0.95 8.47 -20.88
C SER A 79 -0.87 8.03 -22.35
N ASN A 80 -0.60 6.75 -22.63
CA ASN A 80 -0.56 6.18 -23.97
C ASN A 80 -1.95 5.96 -24.61
N GLY A 81 -3.04 6.34 -23.92
CA GLY A 81 -4.40 6.29 -24.42
C GLY A 81 -5.17 5.00 -24.13
N TRP A 82 -4.54 3.99 -23.51
CA TRP A 82 -5.26 2.82 -22.98
C TRP A 82 -6.08 3.20 -21.75
N GLU A 83 -7.35 2.80 -21.75
CA GLU A 83 -8.23 2.83 -20.58
C GLU A 83 -8.22 1.46 -19.91
N TYR A 84 -8.52 1.44 -18.61
CA TYR A 84 -8.63 0.20 -17.85
C TYR A 84 -9.83 0.21 -16.90
N ASP A 85 -10.31 -0.99 -16.59
CA ASP A 85 -11.34 -1.29 -15.61
C ASP A 85 -10.89 -2.50 -14.77
N ALA A 86 -10.50 -2.25 -13.53
CA ALA A 86 -10.14 -3.31 -12.59
C ALA A 86 -11.37 -3.75 -11.79
N LYS A 87 -11.69 -5.05 -11.85
CA LYS A 87 -12.81 -5.65 -11.13
C LYS A 87 -12.37 -6.09 -9.74
N PHE A 88 -13.12 -5.64 -8.75
CA PHE A 88 -13.06 -6.10 -7.37
C PHE A 88 -14.27 -7.00 -7.09
N LEU A 89 -14.01 -8.18 -6.55
CA LEU A 89 -14.99 -9.20 -6.20
C LEU A 89 -14.53 -9.85 -4.90
N ASP A 90 -15.44 -10.06 -3.96
CA ASP A 90 -15.20 -10.81 -2.71
C ASP A 90 -13.91 -10.41 -1.96
N GLY A 91 -13.73 -9.09 -1.76
CA GLY A 91 -12.57 -8.57 -1.03
C GLY A 91 -11.24 -8.58 -1.80
N ARG A 92 -11.22 -8.87 -3.11
CA ARG A 92 -10.00 -8.96 -3.93
C ARG A 92 -10.18 -8.31 -5.31
N PHE A 93 -9.09 -7.78 -5.87
CA PHE A 93 -9.01 -7.52 -7.30
C PHE A 93 -8.69 -8.82 -8.04
N THR A 94 -9.54 -9.20 -9.00
CA THR A 94 -9.47 -10.51 -9.68
C THR A 94 -9.17 -10.40 -11.17
N GLN A 95 -9.47 -9.26 -11.79
CA GLN A 95 -9.30 -9.02 -13.23
C GLN A 95 -9.06 -7.54 -13.50
N ILE A 96 -8.32 -7.24 -14.58
CA ILE A 96 -8.28 -5.92 -15.21
C ILE A 96 -8.54 -6.05 -16.72
N THR A 97 -9.52 -5.29 -17.19
CA THR A 97 -9.86 -5.17 -18.61
C THR A 97 -9.24 -3.90 -19.16
N TRP A 98 -8.72 -3.94 -20.38
CA TRP A 98 -8.05 -2.84 -21.07
C TRP A 98 -8.75 -2.55 -22.40
N THR A 99 -9.04 -1.27 -22.65
CA THR A 99 -9.75 -0.81 -23.86
C THR A 99 -9.04 0.37 -24.51
N ARG A 100 -9.02 0.40 -25.84
CA ARG A 100 -8.51 1.53 -26.63
C ARG A 100 -9.18 1.53 -28.01
N SER A 101 -9.54 2.72 -28.50
CA SER A 101 -10.15 2.85 -29.83
C SER A 101 -9.23 2.27 -30.91
N GLY A 102 -9.81 1.48 -31.82
CA GLY A 102 -9.08 0.80 -32.90
C GLY A 102 -8.16 -0.35 -32.45
N GLN A 103 -8.33 -0.87 -31.22
CA GLN A 103 -7.60 -2.02 -30.70
C GLN A 103 -8.56 -3.06 -30.11
N PRO A 104 -8.19 -4.36 -30.08
CA PRO A 104 -8.93 -5.36 -29.34
C PRO A 104 -8.99 -5.03 -27.84
N THR A 105 -10.07 -5.45 -27.18
CA THR A 105 -10.13 -5.47 -25.71
C THR A 105 -9.24 -6.58 -25.18
N TYR A 106 -8.39 -6.26 -24.19
CA TYR A 106 -7.55 -7.26 -23.52
C TYR A 106 -8.02 -7.45 -22.08
N VAL A 107 -8.04 -8.71 -21.63
CA VAL A 107 -8.43 -9.09 -20.27
C VAL A 107 -7.26 -9.81 -19.62
N SER A 108 -6.85 -9.33 -18.46
CA SER A 108 -5.76 -9.90 -17.67
C SER A 108 -6.29 -10.33 -16.30
N PRO A 109 -6.06 -11.57 -15.84
CA PRO A 109 -6.31 -11.94 -14.45
C PRO A 109 -5.38 -11.14 -13.52
N LEU A 110 -5.86 -10.88 -12.31
CA LEU A 110 -5.07 -10.30 -11.23
C LEU A 110 -4.98 -11.28 -10.06
N THR A 111 -3.77 -11.49 -9.57
CA THR A 111 -3.47 -12.33 -8.40
C THR A 111 -2.87 -11.45 -7.30
N PHE A 112 -3.29 -11.64 -6.05
CA PHE A 112 -2.67 -10.98 -4.91
C PHE A 112 -1.20 -11.42 -4.76
N ASP A 113 -0.30 -10.46 -4.54
CA ASP A 113 1.15 -10.66 -4.38
C ASP A 113 1.55 -10.46 -2.91
N ARG A 114 1.33 -9.26 -2.37
CA ARG A 114 1.65 -8.89 -0.99
C ARG A 114 0.99 -7.57 -0.59
N ASN A 115 1.12 -7.16 0.66
CA ASN A 115 0.95 -5.76 1.04
C ASN A 115 2.30 -5.02 0.94
N ASN A 116 2.27 -3.72 0.65
CA ASN A 116 3.45 -2.85 0.80
C ASN A 116 3.61 -2.36 2.26
N GLU A 117 4.68 -1.62 2.52
CA GLU A 117 4.99 -1.00 3.82
C GLU A 117 3.88 -0.08 4.34
N GLN A 118 3.10 0.51 3.43
CA GLN A 118 1.95 1.37 3.76
C GLN A 118 0.68 0.56 4.07
N GLY A 119 0.75 -0.78 4.04
CA GLY A 119 -0.35 -1.72 4.27
C GLY A 119 -1.29 -1.89 3.07
N GLN A 120 -0.96 -1.34 1.89
CA GLN A 120 -1.79 -1.42 0.69
C GLN A 120 -1.59 -2.77 -0.03
N PRO A 121 -2.66 -3.53 -0.31
CA PRO A 121 -2.57 -4.72 -1.15
C PRO A 121 -2.04 -4.41 -2.55
N ILE A 122 -1.11 -5.24 -3.02
CA ILE A 122 -0.56 -5.27 -4.37
C ILE A 122 -1.06 -6.53 -5.07
N TYR A 123 -1.51 -6.36 -6.31
CA TYR A 123 -1.93 -7.42 -7.21
C TYR A 123 -1.07 -7.38 -8.48
N ARG A 124 -0.79 -8.56 -9.06
CA ARG A 124 0.00 -8.74 -10.28
C ARG A 124 -0.81 -9.38 -11.37
N GLY A 125 -0.45 -9.07 -12.61
CA GLY A 125 -0.95 -9.70 -13.83
C GLY A 125 -0.03 -9.38 -14.99
N ALA A 126 -0.42 -9.73 -16.21
CA ALA A 126 0.32 -9.39 -17.42
C ALA A 126 -0.61 -8.91 -18.52
N PHE A 127 -0.24 -7.83 -19.21
CA PHE A 127 -0.90 -7.38 -20.45
C PHE A 127 -0.31 -8.16 -21.62
N GLN A 128 -1.15 -8.78 -22.45
CA GLN A 128 -0.75 -9.61 -23.59
C GLN A 128 0.33 -10.66 -23.27
N SER A 129 0.38 -11.14 -22.02
CA SER A 129 1.43 -12.05 -21.49
C SER A 129 2.87 -11.52 -21.56
N ALA A 130 3.09 -10.24 -21.88
CA ALA A 130 4.41 -9.66 -22.13
C ALA A 130 4.77 -8.52 -21.17
N THR A 131 3.84 -7.60 -20.87
CA THR A 131 4.12 -6.43 -20.01
C THR A 131 3.55 -6.65 -18.61
N ALA A 132 4.36 -6.55 -17.56
CA ALA A 132 3.86 -6.80 -16.21
C ALA A 132 2.92 -5.67 -15.74
N ILE A 133 1.83 -6.07 -15.07
CA ILE A 133 0.84 -5.19 -14.45
C ILE A 133 1.05 -5.24 -12.94
N SER A 134 0.99 -4.07 -12.30
CA SER A 134 0.97 -3.93 -10.85
C SER A 134 -0.21 -3.04 -10.44
N LEU A 135 -1.20 -3.57 -9.73
CA LEU A 135 -2.30 -2.78 -9.16
C LEU A 135 -2.08 -2.64 -7.65
N VAL A 136 -2.09 -1.40 -7.16
CA VAL A 136 -2.02 -1.08 -5.73
C VAL A 136 -3.38 -0.56 -5.28
N ASP A 137 -3.97 -1.21 -4.30
CA ASP A 137 -5.22 -0.76 -3.66
C ASP A 137 -4.94 0.29 -2.58
N LEU A 138 -5.24 1.55 -2.88
CA LEU A 138 -5.00 2.66 -1.96
C LEU A 138 -6.05 2.72 -0.83
N GLY A 139 -7.14 1.95 -0.95
CA GLY A 139 -8.13 1.71 0.09
C GLY A 139 -7.71 0.69 1.15
N LYS A 140 -6.51 0.10 1.02
CA LYS A 140 -5.91 -0.85 2.01
C LYS A 140 -6.79 -2.08 2.30
N GLY A 141 -7.43 -2.64 1.27
CA GLY A 141 -8.36 -3.76 1.37
C GLY A 141 -9.82 -3.35 1.62
N ASN A 142 -10.07 -2.09 1.98
CA ASN A 142 -11.42 -1.54 2.20
C ASN A 142 -11.87 -0.75 0.96
N VAL A 143 -12.09 -1.48 -0.15
CA VAL A 143 -12.62 -0.90 -1.39
C VAL A 143 -14.10 -0.57 -1.21
N ARG A 144 -14.45 0.67 -1.56
CA ARG A 144 -15.80 1.24 -1.51
C ARG A 144 -15.94 2.27 -2.64
N PRO A 145 -17.15 2.80 -2.92
CA PRO A 145 -17.30 3.89 -3.89
C PRO A 145 -16.43 5.09 -3.50
N GLY A 146 -15.68 5.61 -4.47
CA GLY A 146 -14.70 6.68 -4.26
C GLY A 146 -13.31 6.22 -3.79
N SER A 147 -13.09 4.94 -3.45
CA SER A 147 -11.74 4.40 -3.23
C SER A 147 -10.90 4.54 -4.50
N GLN A 148 -9.58 4.64 -4.35
CA GLN A 148 -8.65 4.78 -5.46
C GLN A 148 -7.74 3.56 -5.61
N VAL A 149 -7.35 3.30 -6.86
CA VAL A 149 -6.27 2.38 -7.22
C VAL A 149 -5.13 3.12 -7.92
N SER A 150 -3.94 2.56 -7.87
CA SER A 150 -2.80 2.96 -8.70
C SER A 150 -2.37 1.77 -9.55
N VAL A 151 -2.50 1.87 -10.87
CA VAL A 151 -2.13 0.80 -11.81
C VAL A 151 -0.85 1.18 -12.53
N GLY A 152 0.20 0.38 -12.35
CA GLY A 152 1.49 0.45 -13.02
C GLY A 152 1.58 -0.59 -14.13
N THR A 153 2.21 -0.20 -15.24
CA THR A 153 2.63 -1.12 -16.31
C THR A 153 4.05 -0.73 -16.69
N GLU A 154 4.97 -1.68 -16.80
CA GLU A 154 6.43 -1.42 -16.84
C GLU A 154 6.84 -0.34 -17.85
N GLU A 155 6.30 -0.41 -19.07
CA GLU A 155 6.63 0.51 -20.16
C GLU A 155 5.81 1.81 -20.18
N TRP A 156 4.68 1.86 -19.48
CA TRP A 156 3.68 2.94 -19.61
C TRP A 156 3.47 3.74 -18.31
N GLY A 157 4.27 3.44 -17.28
CA GLY A 157 4.22 4.10 -15.98
C GLY A 157 2.91 3.88 -15.22
N TRP A 158 2.60 4.80 -14.33
CA TRP A 158 1.49 4.72 -13.38
C TRP A 158 0.31 5.60 -13.78
N ALA A 159 -0.91 5.11 -13.52
CA ALA A 159 -2.14 5.88 -13.66
C ALA A 159 -3.08 5.60 -12.48
N ARG A 160 -3.79 6.63 -12.02
CA ARG A 160 -4.83 6.49 -11.00
C ARG A 160 -6.17 6.09 -11.62
N GLY A 161 -6.97 5.41 -10.81
CA GLY A 161 -8.34 5.05 -11.13
C GLY A 161 -9.23 5.13 -9.90
N THR A 162 -10.52 5.31 -10.11
CA THR A 162 -11.53 5.51 -9.06
C THR A 162 -12.55 4.38 -9.09
N CYS A 163 -12.84 3.81 -7.93
CA CYS A 163 -13.78 2.72 -7.76
C CYS A 163 -15.22 3.21 -7.63
N ALA A 164 -16.13 2.56 -8.34
CA ALA A 164 -17.58 2.70 -8.21
C ALA A 164 -18.22 1.31 -8.08
N ILE A 165 -19.49 1.25 -7.66
CA ILE A 165 -20.29 0.02 -7.69
C ILE A 165 -20.31 -0.47 -9.15
N ALA A 166 -19.99 -1.75 -9.37
CA ALA A 166 -20.09 -2.34 -10.69
C ALA A 166 -21.57 -2.39 -11.12
N LYS A 167 -21.84 -2.05 -12.39
CA LYS A 167 -23.15 -2.19 -13.03
C LYS A 167 -23.28 -3.56 -13.68
#